data_AF-A0A6B2NKS6-F1
#
_entry.id   AF-A0A6B2NKS6-F1
#
_cell.length_a   1.000
_cell.length_b   1.000
_cell.length_c   1.000
_cell.angle_alpha   90.00
_cell.angle_beta   90.00
_cell.angle_gamma   90.00
#
_symmetry.space_group_name_H-M   'P 1'
#
loop_
_entity.id
_entity.type
_entity.pdbx_description
1 polymer ?
#
loop_
_entity_poly.entity_id
_entity_poly.type
_entity_poly.pdbx_seq_one_letter_code
_entity_poly.pdbx_strand_id
1 'polypeptide(L)'
;MTDAPKNPFEMMLAQAHDMAKAFNPALENFSPSEAFKGFEAMWPTMPKEVMELMFGNTVNKDGLDARTRLLLTLAGLTCQGAQADTAVRQTVRHALEAGARKQEIVETIGQMSVFAGIPAMTRALNLAQEVMGDNGDDDQ
;
A
#
# COMPACT_ATOMS: atom_id res chain seq x y z
N MET A 1 -33.76 32.91 -7.66
CA MET A 1 -32.87 33.29 -8.78
C MET A 1 -31.70 32.34 -8.74
N THR A 2 -31.34 31.80 -9.90
CA THR A 2 -30.61 30.56 -10.17
C THR A 2 -29.14 30.57 -9.74
N ASP A 3 -28.73 29.62 -8.90
CA ASP A 3 -27.32 29.22 -8.75
C ASP A 3 -26.94 28.40 -9.97
N ALA A 4 -26.44 29.08 -11.00
CA ALA A 4 -25.82 28.42 -12.13
C ALA A 4 -24.43 27.90 -11.70
N PRO A 5 -24.11 26.62 -11.94
CA PRO A 5 -22.80 26.06 -11.59
C PRO A 5 -21.68 26.82 -12.31
N LYS A 6 -20.60 27.13 -11.58
CA LYS A 6 -19.56 28.07 -12.01
C LYS A 6 -18.63 27.49 -13.09
N ASN A 7 -18.66 26.18 -13.33
CA ASN A 7 -17.82 25.50 -14.31
C ASN A 7 -18.44 24.16 -14.79
N PRO A 8 -18.25 23.76 -16.07
CA PRO A 8 -18.65 22.44 -16.59
C PRO A 8 -18.21 21.23 -15.75
N PHE A 9 -17.12 21.32 -14.99
CA PHE A 9 -16.72 20.23 -14.08
C PHE A 9 -17.66 20.07 -12.87
N GLU A 10 -18.20 21.17 -12.32
CA GLU A 10 -19.20 21.11 -11.24
C GLU A 10 -20.51 20.49 -11.72
N MET A 11 -20.91 20.79 -12.96
CA MET A 11 -22.09 20.16 -13.58
C MET A 11 -21.92 18.66 -13.74
N MET A 12 -20.75 18.22 -14.19
CA MET A 12 -20.43 16.80 -14.35
C MET A 12 -20.42 16.07 -13.01
N LEU A 13 -19.88 16.70 -11.96
CA LEU A 13 -19.83 16.11 -10.61
C LEU A 13 -21.24 16.01 -9.99
N ALA A 14 -22.06 17.06 -10.12
CA ALA A 14 -23.45 17.05 -9.66
C ALA A 14 -24.26 15.99 -10.42
N GLN A 15 -24.10 15.91 -11.75
CA GLN A 15 -24.77 14.91 -12.57
C GLN A 15 -24.30 13.48 -12.25
N ALA A 16 -23.02 13.28 -11.96
CA ALA A 16 -22.49 11.98 -11.54
C ALA A 16 -23.04 11.55 -10.18
N HIS A 17 -23.19 12.49 -9.24
CA HIS A 17 -23.79 12.25 -7.93
C HIS A 17 -25.29 11.89 -8.05
N ASP A 18 -26.05 12.64 -8.84
CA ASP A 18 -27.47 12.36 -9.09
C ASP A 18 -27.67 11.03 -9.82
N MET A 19 -26.78 10.69 -10.76
CA MET A 19 -26.78 9.41 -11.46
C MET A 19 -26.45 8.25 -10.52
N ALA A 20 -25.50 8.41 -9.60
CA ALA A 20 -25.16 7.39 -8.59
C ALA A 20 -26.34 7.11 -7.65
N LYS A 21 -27.06 8.16 -7.22
CA LYS A 21 -28.26 8.06 -6.39
C LYS A 21 -29.42 7.34 -7.09
N ALA A 22 -29.59 7.58 -8.39
CA ALA A 22 -30.60 6.91 -9.21
C ALA A 22 -30.27 5.42 -9.48
N PHE A 23 -28.99 5.05 -9.51
CA PHE A 23 -28.55 3.68 -9.78
C PHE A 23 -28.64 2.77 -8.55
N ASN A 24 -28.30 3.26 -7.34
CA ASN A 24 -28.49 2.53 -6.09
C ASN A 24 -28.36 3.45 -4.85
N PRO A 25 -29.39 3.61 -4.01
CA PRO A 25 -29.32 4.41 -2.77
C PRO A 25 -28.23 3.94 -1.80
N ALA A 26 -27.81 2.66 -1.86
CA ALA A 26 -26.73 2.12 -1.03
C ALA A 26 -25.34 2.66 -1.39
N LEU A 27 -25.18 3.31 -2.56
CA LEU A 27 -23.93 3.95 -2.96
C LEU A 27 -23.71 5.31 -2.26
N GLU A 28 -24.73 5.92 -1.65
CA GLU A 28 -24.55 7.15 -0.83
C GLU A 28 -23.68 6.88 0.40
N ASN A 29 -23.69 5.65 0.93
CA ASN A 29 -22.92 5.24 2.10
C ASN A 29 -21.61 4.54 1.74
N PHE A 30 -21.23 4.49 0.46
CA PHE A 30 -19.98 3.88 0.06
C PHE A 30 -18.84 4.77 0.53
N SER A 31 -18.38 4.54 1.77
CA SER A 31 -17.35 5.38 2.34
C SER A 31 -16.10 5.26 1.48
N PRO A 32 -15.34 6.35 1.27
CA PRO A 32 -14.06 6.26 0.57
C PRO A 32 -13.15 5.18 1.16
N SER A 33 -13.25 4.91 2.47
CA SER A 33 -12.49 3.86 3.16
C SER A 33 -12.90 2.44 2.76
N GLU A 34 -14.19 2.19 2.54
CA GLU A 34 -14.70 0.87 2.11
C GLU A 34 -14.44 0.64 0.62
N ALA A 35 -14.54 1.70 -0.19
CA ALA A 35 -14.10 1.67 -1.58
C ALA A 35 -12.61 1.34 -1.69
N PHE A 36 -11.78 1.94 -0.84
CA PHE A 36 -10.35 1.69 -0.79
C PHE A 36 -10.02 0.27 -0.34
N LYS A 37 -10.69 -0.24 0.70
CA LYS A 37 -10.53 -1.63 1.16
C LYS A 37 -10.95 -2.64 0.10
N GLY A 38 -12.07 -2.38 -0.59
CA GLY A 38 -12.52 -3.20 -1.71
C GLY A 38 -11.53 -3.17 -2.88
N PHE A 39 -10.94 -2.00 -3.17
CA PHE A 39 -9.91 -1.85 -4.20
C PHE A 39 -8.59 -2.53 -3.84
N GLU A 40 -8.11 -2.42 -2.59
CA GLU A 40 -6.94 -3.18 -2.10
C GLU A 40 -7.19 -4.68 -2.15
N ALA A 41 -8.40 -5.15 -1.82
CA ALA A 41 -8.77 -6.56 -1.93
C ALA A 41 -8.79 -7.07 -3.38
N MET A 42 -9.03 -6.19 -4.37
CA MET A 42 -8.95 -6.53 -5.78
C MET A 42 -7.51 -6.66 -6.31
N TRP A 43 -6.51 -6.20 -5.56
CA TRP A 43 -5.09 -6.35 -5.94
C TRP A 43 -4.43 -7.46 -5.13
N PRO A 44 -4.57 -8.73 -5.55
CA PRO A 44 -4.05 -9.86 -4.79
C PRO A 44 -2.53 -9.78 -4.66
N THR A 45 -2.01 -10.39 -3.59
CA THR A 45 -0.58 -10.67 -3.46
C THR A 45 -0.14 -11.45 -4.70
N MET A 46 0.86 -10.96 -5.42
CA MET A 46 1.40 -11.70 -6.57
C MET A 46 2.05 -13.00 -6.11
N PRO A 47 1.88 -14.13 -6.83
CA PRO A 47 2.60 -15.36 -6.54
C PRO A 47 4.12 -15.15 -6.65
N LYS A 48 4.89 -15.89 -5.87
CA LYS A 48 6.35 -15.82 -5.87
C LYS A 48 6.97 -15.95 -7.27
N GLU A 49 6.48 -16.87 -8.10
CA GLU A 49 7.02 -17.10 -9.45
C GLU A 49 6.81 -15.89 -10.37
N VAL A 50 5.66 -15.21 -10.23
CA VAL A 50 5.37 -13.97 -10.97
C VAL A 50 6.25 -12.83 -10.46
N MET A 51 6.48 -12.76 -9.15
CA MET A 51 7.42 -11.78 -8.60
C MET A 51 8.86 -12.00 -9.05
N GLU A 52 9.34 -13.24 -9.12
CA GLU A 52 10.68 -13.54 -9.65
C GLU A 52 10.81 -13.26 -11.15
N LEU A 53 9.70 -13.36 -11.90
CA LEU A 53 9.69 -12.94 -13.31
C LEU A 53 9.77 -11.41 -13.45
N MET A 54 9.00 -10.67 -12.66
CA MET A 54 8.83 -9.22 -12.80
C MET A 54 9.92 -8.41 -12.08
N PHE A 55 10.37 -8.90 -10.93
CA PHE A 55 11.31 -8.24 -10.02
C PHE A 55 12.52 -9.10 -9.69
N GLY A 56 12.55 -10.36 -10.11
CA GLY A 56 13.65 -11.26 -9.81
C GLY A 56 14.84 -11.14 -10.74
N ASN A 57 15.74 -12.09 -10.58
CA ASN A 57 16.95 -12.21 -11.38
C ASN A 57 16.79 -13.20 -12.54
N THR A 58 15.55 -13.61 -12.87
CA THR A 58 15.26 -14.59 -13.93
C THR A 58 15.86 -14.22 -15.28
N VAL A 59 15.84 -12.93 -15.64
CA VAL A 59 16.41 -12.39 -16.89
C VAL A 59 17.91 -12.07 -16.77
N ASN A 60 18.38 -11.73 -15.58
CA ASN A 60 19.79 -11.45 -15.28
C ASN A 60 20.15 -12.13 -13.96
N LYS A 61 20.69 -13.36 -14.04
CA LYS A 61 20.96 -14.22 -12.86
C LYS A 61 21.95 -13.62 -11.87
N ASP A 62 22.79 -12.69 -12.32
CA ASP A 62 23.76 -11.98 -11.48
C ASP A 62 23.15 -10.69 -10.86
N GLY A 63 21.89 -10.40 -11.13
CA GLY A 63 21.15 -9.28 -10.58
C GLY A 63 20.47 -9.58 -9.23
N LEU A 64 19.82 -8.55 -8.67
CA LEU A 64 19.07 -8.68 -7.41
C LEU A 64 17.83 -9.56 -7.61
N ASP A 65 17.61 -10.47 -6.65
CA ASP A 65 16.40 -11.28 -6.53
C ASP A 65 15.18 -10.44 -6.10
N ALA A 66 13.97 -11.00 -6.24
CA ALA A 66 12.74 -10.26 -5.96
C ALA A 66 12.67 -9.83 -4.50
N ARG A 67 13.09 -10.71 -3.57
CA ARG A 67 13.18 -10.42 -2.13
C ARG A 67 14.02 -9.17 -1.87
N THR A 68 15.23 -9.10 -2.40
CA THR A 68 16.14 -7.97 -2.17
C THR A 68 15.57 -6.69 -2.76
N ARG A 69 14.96 -6.74 -3.96
CA ARG A 69 14.32 -5.56 -4.56
C ARG A 69 13.12 -5.05 -3.76
N LEU A 70 12.35 -5.95 -3.16
CA LEU A 70 11.20 -5.58 -2.32
C LEU A 70 11.67 -4.96 -1.01
N LEU A 71 12.75 -5.46 -0.40
CA LEU A 71 13.37 -4.82 0.77
C LEU A 71 13.92 -3.43 0.42
N LEU A 72 14.57 -3.26 -0.74
CA LEU A 72 15.02 -1.94 -1.19
C LEU A 72 13.86 -0.98 -1.49
N THR A 73 12.77 -1.50 -2.07
CA THR A 73 11.54 -0.74 -2.29
C THR A 73 10.95 -0.26 -0.97
N LEU A 74 10.88 -1.16 0.02
CA LEU A 74 10.39 -0.83 1.36
C LEU A 74 11.25 0.25 2.02
N ALA A 75 12.57 0.13 1.97
CA ALA A 75 13.51 1.15 2.43
C ALA A 75 13.25 2.52 1.76
N GLY A 76 13.06 2.52 0.44
CA GLY A 76 12.73 3.72 -0.33
C GLY A 76 11.41 4.36 0.09
N LEU A 77 10.37 3.56 0.28
CA LEU A 77 9.05 4.04 0.76
C LEU A 77 9.14 4.61 2.18
N THR A 78 9.90 3.97 3.07
CA THR A 78 10.17 4.51 4.41
C THR A 78 10.92 5.85 4.33
N CYS A 79 11.94 5.96 3.48
CA CYS A 79 12.68 7.20 3.28
C CYS A 79 11.84 8.35 2.70
N GLN A 80 10.78 8.04 1.97
CA GLN A 80 9.80 9.02 1.50
C GLN A 80 8.76 9.40 2.57
N GLY A 81 8.99 9.01 3.82
CA GLY A 81 8.11 9.31 4.96
C GLY A 81 6.95 8.33 5.12
N ALA A 82 6.96 7.19 4.42
CA ALA A 82 5.92 6.16 4.49
C ALA A 82 4.50 6.73 4.26
N GLN A 83 4.36 7.69 3.35
CA GLN A 83 3.09 8.40 3.10
C GLN A 83 2.09 7.58 2.29
N ALA A 84 2.58 6.64 1.48
CA ALA A 84 1.76 5.78 0.63
C ALA A 84 1.45 4.45 1.34
N ASP A 85 0.48 4.46 2.24
CA ASP A 85 0.17 3.34 3.14
C ASP A 85 -0.06 2.02 2.40
N THR A 86 -0.85 2.06 1.32
CA THR A 86 -1.12 0.88 0.47
C THR A 86 0.15 0.32 -0.13
N ALA A 87 1.03 1.18 -0.63
CA ALA A 87 2.29 0.74 -1.24
C ALA A 87 3.21 0.09 -0.19
N VAL A 88 3.26 0.63 1.02
CA VAL A 88 4.02 0.03 2.13
C VAL A 88 3.45 -1.34 2.49
N ARG A 89 2.14 -1.44 2.74
CA ARG A 89 1.49 -2.72 3.09
C ARG A 89 1.66 -3.77 2.00
N GLN A 90 1.45 -3.38 0.75
CA GLN A 90 1.61 -4.27 -0.41
C GLN A 90 3.07 -4.73 -0.56
N THR A 91 4.04 -3.84 -0.36
CA THR A 91 5.46 -4.20 -0.41
C THR A 91 5.83 -5.19 0.70
N VAL A 92 5.31 -5.00 1.91
CA VAL A 92 5.52 -5.95 3.03
C VAL A 92 4.92 -7.32 2.70
N ARG A 93 3.68 -7.39 2.20
CA ARG A 93 3.04 -8.65 1.77
C ARG A 93 3.86 -9.38 0.71
N HIS A 94 4.29 -8.65 -0.31
CA HIS A 94 5.10 -9.20 -1.39
C HIS A 94 6.48 -9.64 -0.91
N ALA A 95 7.12 -8.90 0.00
CA ALA A 95 8.41 -9.28 0.54
C ALA A 95 8.32 -10.62 1.29
N LEU A 96 7.27 -10.83 2.10
CA LEU A 96 7.02 -12.09 2.80
C LEU A 96 6.82 -13.25 1.81
N GLU A 97 5.99 -13.05 0.78
CA GLU A 97 5.74 -14.06 -0.26
C GLU A 97 7.01 -14.38 -1.07
N ALA A 98 7.86 -13.39 -1.32
CA ALA A 98 9.18 -13.58 -1.93
C ALA A 98 10.19 -14.30 -1.01
N GLY A 99 9.84 -14.53 0.26
CA GLY A 99 10.64 -15.27 1.24
C GLY A 99 11.46 -14.40 2.19
N ALA A 100 11.17 -13.10 2.31
CA ALA A 100 11.74 -12.27 3.36
C ALA A 100 11.24 -12.70 4.73
N ARG A 101 12.11 -12.70 5.73
CA ARG A 101 11.71 -12.94 7.13
C ARG A 101 11.13 -11.65 7.73
N LYS A 102 10.18 -11.77 8.67
CA LYS A 102 9.66 -10.61 9.44
C LYS A 102 10.79 -9.74 10.02
N GLN A 103 11.82 -10.39 10.57
CA GLN A 103 13.01 -9.70 11.11
C GLN A 103 13.71 -8.82 10.07
N GLU A 104 13.81 -9.27 8.82
CA GLU A 104 14.51 -8.52 7.76
C GLU A 104 13.71 -7.30 7.32
N ILE A 105 12.38 -7.39 7.35
CA ILE A 105 11.47 -6.28 7.12
C ILE A 105 11.65 -5.23 8.24
N VAL A 106 11.64 -5.68 9.51
CA VAL A 106 11.84 -4.80 10.67
C VAL A 106 13.21 -4.13 10.64
N GLU A 107 14.29 -4.87 10.36
CA GLU A 107 15.65 -4.32 10.26
C GLU A 107 15.78 -3.34 9.08
N THR A 108 15.17 -3.64 7.94
CA THR A 108 15.17 -2.75 6.78
C THR A 108 14.50 -1.42 7.12
N ILE A 109 13.33 -1.44 7.76
CA ILE A 109 12.63 -0.23 8.19
C ILE A 109 13.42 0.49 9.30
N GLY A 110 13.94 -0.24 10.28
CA GLY A 110 14.70 0.28 11.40
C GLY A 110 15.97 1.01 10.97
N GLN A 111 16.70 0.47 10.00
CA GLN A 111 17.90 1.08 9.41
C GLN A 111 17.58 2.45 8.78
N MET A 112 16.36 2.65 8.28
CA MET A 112 15.95 3.92 7.68
C MET A 112 15.77 5.04 8.71
N SER A 113 15.78 4.76 10.02
CA SER A 113 15.79 5.80 11.05
C SER A 113 16.96 6.78 10.91
N VAL A 114 18.11 6.30 10.43
CA VAL A 114 19.32 7.12 10.22
C VAL A 114 19.19 8.03 8.99
N PHE A 115 18.38 7.65 8.01
CA PHE A 115 18.23 8.37 6.74
C PHE A 115 16.98 9.27 6.70
N ALA A 116 15.89 8.82 7.33
CA ALA A 116 14.56 9.41 7.24
C ALA A 116 14.03 9.91 8.60
N GLY A 117 14.76 9.65 9.69
CA GLY A 117 14.36 9.95 11.05
C GLY A 117 13.40 8.93 11.66
N ILE A 118 13.29 9.01 12.99
CA ILE A 118 12.43 8.13 13.80
C ILE A 118 10.95 8.19 13.37
N PRO A 119 10.33 9.35 13.06
CA PRO A 119 8.91 9.39 12.71
C PRO A 119 8.53 8.57 11.48
N ALA A 120 9.35 8.61 10.43
CA ALA A 120 9.13 7.86 9.20
C ALA A 120 9.29 6.34 9.44
N MET A 121 10.33 5.97 10.20
CA MET A 121 10.57 4.58 10.61
C MET A 121 9.40 4.03 11.45
N THR A 122 8.93 4.77 12.46
CA THR A 122 7.81 4.34 13.32
C THR A 122 6.52 4.17 12.53
N ARG A 123 6.21 5.11 11.62
CA ARG A 123 5.03 4.98 10.74
C ARG A 123 5.11 3.72 9.87
N ALA A 124 6.26 3.46 9.26
CA ALA A 124 6.46 2.27 8.44
C ALA A 124 6.37 0.97 9.25
N LEU A 125 6.90 0.93 10.48
CA LEU A 125 6.77 -0.23 11.36
C LEU A 125 5.32 -0.55 11.71
N ASN A 126 4.51 0.47 12.04
CA ASN A 126 3.09 0.27 12.34
C ASN A 126 2.36 -0.34 11.15
N LEU A 127 2.57 0.19 9.94
CA LEU A 127 1.98 -0.34 8.71
C LEU A 127 2.45 -1.78 8.42
N ALA A 128 3.71 -2.10 8.72
CA ALA A 128 4.25 -3.44 8.53
C ALA A 128 3.66 -4.44 9.54
N GLN A 129 3.49 -4.05 10.80
CA GLN A 129 2.89 -4.87 11.85
C GLN A 129 1.44 -5.26 11.53
N GLU A 130 0.64 -4.31 11.04
CA GLU A 130 -0.74 -4.56 10.57
C GLU A 130 -0.80 -5.70 9.54
N VAL A 131 0.23 -5.80 8.68
CA VAL A 131 0.33 -6.83 7.65
C VAL A 131 0.86 -8.15 8.19
N MET A 132 1.86 -8.10 9.08
CA MET A 132 2.52 -9.28 9.65
C MET A 132 1.68 -9.99 10.71
N GLY A 133 0.58 -9.35 11.17
CA GLY A 133 -0.29 -9.87 12.22
C GLY A 133 0.28 -9.73 13.63
N ASP A 134 1.35 -8.95 13.80
CA ASP A 134 1.96 -8.69 15.12
C ASP A 134 1.26 -7.51 15.78
N ASN A 135 0.02 -7.72 16.21
CA ASN A 135 -0.70 -6.77 17.07
C ASN A 135 -0.32 -7.03 18.54
N GLY A 136 0.95 -6.89 18.91
CA GLY A 136 1.39 -6.70 20.30
C GLY A 136 0.88 -7.66 21.39
N ASP A 137 0.53 -8.91 21.09
CA ASP A 137 0.06 -9.91 22.08
C ASP A 137 1.19 -10.86 22.57
N ASP A 138 2.45 -10.60 22.22
CA ASP A 138 3.61 -11.40 22.63
C ASP A 138 4.41 -10.76 23.79
N ASP A 139 3.72 -10.17 24.77
CA ASP A 139 4.23 -10.05 26.14
C ASP A 139 3.62 -11.19 26.99
N GLN A 140 4.22 -12.39 26.89
CA GLN A 140 4.10 -13.47 27.87
C GLN A 140 5.38 -14.31 27.93
#